data_AF-A0A328WQP9-F1
#
_entry.id   AF-A0A328WQP9-F1
#
_cell.length_a   1.000
_cell.length_b   1.000
_cell.length_c   1.000
_cell.angle_alpha   90.00
_cell.angle_beta   90.00
_cell.angle_gamma   90.00
#
_symmetry.space_group_name_H-M   'P 1'
#
loop_
_entity.id
_entity.type
_entity.pdbx_description
1 polymer ?
#
loop_
_entity_poly.entity_id
_entity_poly.type
_entity_poly.pdbx_seq_one_letter_code
_entity_poly.pdbx_strand_id
1 'polypeptide(L)'
;MKTTFLFIGFLFFPIFGFAQDAGFSKKSMKASFSLETLQAYQESSFSKVNDFYEYAQLLTNPSISNELKKEIKTAVHSLFKENAVSVINFLSSEKEKITLNKFLTLLEKEKNSRFKIRKANEKVQFFNDYWINHYYLEIERSKQITIIEIKQRVYFSENLKTFGENQREVWSVYLGEME
;
A
#
# COMPACT_ATOMS: atom_id res chain seq x y z
N MET A 1 39.02 67.07 41.32
CA MET A 1 38.26 65.84 41.63
C MET A 1 37.58 65.37 40.36
N LYS A 2 37.89 64.15 39.92
CA LYS A 2 37.41 63.55 38.67
C LYS A 2 36.02 62.96 38.89
N THR A 3 35.03 63.38 38.11
CA THR A 3 33.70 62.75 38.05
C THR A 3 33.57 62.06 36.70
N THR A 4 33.58 60.73 36.78
CA THR A 4 33.52 59.79 35.66
C THR A 4 32.09 59.73 35.11
N PHE A 5 31.90 60.03 33.83
CA PHE A 5 30.64 59.78 33.12
C PHE A 5 30.55 58.28 32.80
N LEU A 6 29.48 57.63 33.26
CA LEU A 6 29.21 56.22 33.05
C LEU A 6 28.38 56.09 31.76
N PHE A 7 29.04 55.75 30.66
CA PHE A 7 28.40 55.44 29.37
C PHE A 7 27.78 54.04 29.46
N ILE A 8 26.44 53.96 29.54
CA ILE A 8 25.70 52.70 29.43
C ILE A 8 25.58 52.39 27.93
N GLY A 9 26.43 51.49 27.44
CA GLY A 9 26.35 50.94 26.09
C GLY A 9 25.24 49.90 26.02
N PHE A 10 24.16 50.22 25.31
CA PHE A 10 23.11 49.26 24.96
C PHE A 10 23.62 48.35 23.83
N LEU A 11 24.13 47.17 24.18
CA LEU A 11 24.48 46.13 23.23
C LEU A 11 23.20 45.45 22.73
N PHE A 12 22.73 45.83 21.54
CA PHE A 12 21.77 45.05 20.77
C PHE A 12 22.46 43.78 20.26
N PHE A 13 22.31 42.68 20.98
CA PHE A 13 22.59 41.33 20.47
C PHE A 13 21.45 40.90 19.54
N PRO A 14 21.68 40.62 18.24
CA PRO A 14 20.72 39.87 17.46
C PRO A 14 20.71 38.43 17.98
N ILE A 15 19.63 38.06 18.66
CA ILE A 15 19.33 36.67 18.97
C ILE A 15 19.03 36.00 17.62
N PHE A 16 20.04 35.39 17.01
CA PHE A 16 19.84 34.40 15.96
C PHE A 16 19.15 33.19 16.60
N GLY A 17 17.82 33.21 16.59
CA GLY A 17 17.01 32.03 16.83
C GLY A 17 17.26 31.07 15.68
N PHE A 18 18.12 30.07 15.91
CA PHE A 18 18.12 28.87 15.09
C PHE A 18 16.75 28.21 15.30
N ALA A 19 15.85 28.40 14.33
CA ALA A 19 14.70 27.53 14.20
C ALA A 19 15.25 26.12 13.94
N GLN A 20 15.19 25.25 14.96
CA GLN A 20 15.35 23.83 14.73
C GLN A 20 14.14 23.41 13.91
N ASP A 21 14.38 23.12 12.63
CA ASP A 21 13.45 22.32 11.85
C ASP A 21 13.30 21.01 12.62
N ALA A 22 12.15 20.83 13.26
CA ALA A 22 11.78 19.58 13.90
C ALA A 22 11.56 18.59 12.76
N GLY A 23 12.67 18.03 12.26
CA GLY A 23 12.68 17.02 11.23
C GLY A 23 11.61 16.00 11.58
N PHE A 24 10.62 15.89 10.71
CA PHE A 24 9.43 15.07 10.88
C PHE A 24 9.90 13.62 11.05
N SER A 25 10.15 13.21 12.28
CA SER A 25 10.47 11.83 12.63
C SER A 25 9.21 11.04 12.31
N LYS A 26 9.20 10.38 11.13
CA LYS A 26 8.13 9.47 10.67
C LYS A 26 7.81 8.50 11.81
N LYS A 27 6.77 8.80 12.59
CA LYS A 27 6.34 7.96 13.71
C LYS A 27 5.99 6.59 13.11
N SER A 28 6.52 5.53 13.70
CA SER A 28 6.23 4.18 13.21
C SER A 28 4.72 3.92 13.30
N MET A 29 4.15 3.22 12.32
CA MET A 29 2.73 2.88 12.28
C MET A 29 2.22 2.27 13.60
N LYS A 30 3.04 1.44 14.25
CA LYS A 30 2.76 0.86 15.58
C LYS A 30 2.69 1.88 16.71
N ALA A 31 3.41 2.99 16.61
CA ALA A 31 3.41 4.06 17.61
C ALA A 31 2.25 5.05 17.43
N SER A 32 1.62 5.06 16.25
CA SER A 32 0.57 6.03 15.89
C SER A 32 -0.86 5.52 16.07
N PHE A 33 -1.07 4.21 16.22
CA PHE A 33 -2.42 3.60 16.24
C PHE A 33 -2.62 2.59 17.36
N SER A 34 -3.87 2.45 17.82
CA SER A 34 -4.26 1.39 18.74
C SER A 34 -4.22 0.02 18.04
N LEU A 35 -4.18 -1.04 18.84
CA LEU A 35 -4.17 -2.41 18.32
C LEU A 35 -5.44 -2.72 17.50
N GLU A 36 -6.60 -2.25 17.97
CA GLU A 36 -7.89 -2.43 17.31
C GLU A 36 -7.92 -1.72 15.95
N THR A 37 -7.37 -0.50 15.87
CA THR A 37 -7.26 0.22 14.61
C THR A 37 -6.35 -0.51 13.63
N LEU A 38 -5.21 -1.03 14.09
CA LEU A 38 -4.31 -1.82 13.24
C LEU A 38 -4.99 -3.12 12.75
N GLN A 39 -5.78 -3.79 13.58
CA GLN A 39 -6.57 -4.96 13.18
C GLN A 39 -7.61 -4.61 12.12
N ALA A 40 -8.33 -3.50 12.27
CA ALA A 40 -9.29 -3.05 11.25
C ALA A 40 -8.62 -2.79 9.90
N TYR A 41 -7.41 -2.20 9.90
CA TYR A 41 -6.64 -1.99 8.68
C TYR A 41 -6.10 -3.30 8.07
N GLN A 42 -5.74 -4.29 8.90
CA GLN A 42 -5.41 -5.64 8.42
C GLN A 42 -6.60 -6.28 7.73
N GLU A 43 -7.79 -6.26 8.35
CA GLU A 43 -9.01 -6.78 7.74
C GLU A 43 -9.33 -6.07 6.41
N SER A 44 -9.24 -4.73 6.40
CA SER A 44 -9.41 -3.93 5.18
C SER A 44 -8.40 -4.31 4.09
N SER A 45 -7.15 -4.63 4.44
CA SER A 45 -6.16 -5.06 3.46
C SER A 45 -6.50 -6.40 2.82
N PHE A 46 -7.06 -7.35 3.58
CA PHE A 46 -7.52 -8.61 3.00
C PHE A 46 -8.72 -8.42 2.08
N SER A 47 -9.62 -7.47 2.39
CA SER A 47 -10.69 -7.08 1.45
C SER A 47 -10.09 -6.58 0.13
N LYS A 48 -9.05 -5.73 0.17
CA LYS A 48 -8.37 -5.27 -1.06
C LYS A 48 -7.70 -6.39 -1.85
N VAL A 49 -7.11 -7.36 -1.16
CA VAL A 49 -6.58 -8.57 -1.81
C VAL A 49 -7.71 -9.33 -2.50
N ASN A 50 -8.88 -9.47 -1.86
CA ASN A 50 -10.05 -10.10 -2.47
C ASN A 50 -10.50 -9.34 -3.72
N ASP A 51 -10.65 -8.01 -3.63
CA ASP A 51 -11.03 -7.15 -4.76
C ASP A 51 -10.08 -7.34 -5.95
N PHE A 52 -8.76 -7.42 -5.69
CA PHE A 52 -7.77 -7.69 -6.73
C PHE A 52 -8.03 -9.02 -7.46
N TYR A 53 -8.31 -10.10 -6.73
CA TYR A 53 -8.57 -11.40 -7.35
C TYR A 53 -9.95 -11.48 -8.02
N GLU A 54 -10.95 -10.75 -7.54
CA GLU A 54 -12.23 -10.59 -8.23
C GLU A 54 -12.05 -9.87 -9.58
N TYR A 55 -11.27 -8.79 -9.60
CA TYR A 55 -10.91 -8.12 -10.85
C TYR A 55 -10.08 -9.03 -11.78
N ALA A 56 -9.12 -9.78 -11.23
CA ALA A 56 -8.36 -10.75 -12.01
C ALA A 56 -9.27 -11.80 -12.64
N GLN A 57 -10.26 -12.31 -11.88
CA GLN A 57 -11.25 -13.26 -12.40
C GLN A 57 -12.06 -12.66 -13.54
N LEU A 58 -12.53 -11.41 -13.40
CA LEU A 58 -13.25 -10.69 -14.46
C LEU A 58 -12.40 -10.57 -15.73
N LEU A 59 -11.10 -10.28 -15.61
CA LEU A 59 -10.20 -10.18 -16.76
C LEU A 59 -10.06 -11.51 -17.55
N THR A 60 -10.28 -12.66 -16.90
CA THR A 60 -10.26 -13.97 -17.57
C THR A 60 -11.61 -14.35 -18.23
N ASN A 61 -12.65 -13.52 -18.08
CA ASN A 61 -13.94 -13.76 -18.71
C ASN A 61 -13.87 -13.38 -20.20
N PRO A 62 -14.10 -14.31 -21.15
CA PRO A 62 -14.01 -14.00 -22.58
C PRO A 62 -15.14 -13.08 -23.07
N SER A 63 -16.23 -12.93 -22.29
CA SER A 63 -17.42 -12.18 -22.68
C SER A 63 -17.38 -10.69 -22.32
N ILE A 64 -16.35 -10.22 -21.59
CA ILE A 64 -16.26 -8.80 -21.22
C ILE A 64 -15.61 -7.98 -22.35
N SER A 65 -16.12 -6.76 -22.56
CA SER A 65 -15.62 -5.85 -23.60
C SER A 65 -14.22 -5.33 -23.32
N ASN A 66 -13.52 -4.86 -24.35
CA ASN A 66 -12.19 -4.28 -24.19
C ASN A 66 -12.21 -2.96 -23.40
N GLU A 67 -13.30 -2.20 -23.49
CA GLU A 67 -13.52 -0.99 -22.71
C GLU A 67 -13.60 -1.32 -21.22
N LEU A 68 -14.40 -2.32 -20.85
CA LEU A 68 -14.53 -2.76 -19.46
C LEU A 68 -13.21 -3.34 -18.93
N LYS A 69 -12.44 -4.06 -19.76
CA LYS A 69 -11.08 -4.51 -19.38
C LYS A 69 -10.15 -3.35 -18.99
N LYS A 70 -10.22 -2.22 -19.70
CA LYS A 70 -9.42 -1.03 -19.37
C LYS A 70 -9.84 -0.41 -18.03
N GLU A 71 -11.14 -0.35 -17.76
CA GLU A 71 -11.67 0.13 -16.48
C GLU A 71 -11.25 -0.79 -15.32
N ILE A 72 -11.37 -2.11 -15.51
CA ILE A 72 -10.91 -3.10 -14.53
C ILE A 72 -9.42 -2.94 -14.25
N LYS A 73 -8.57 -2.77 -15.28
CA LYS A 73 -7.14 -2.52 -15.07
C LYS A 73 -6.89 -1.25 -14.27
N THR A 74 -7.62 -0.17 -14.56
CA THR A 74 -7.55 1.08 -13.79
C THR A 74 -7.94 0.86 -12.33
N ALA A 75 -9.01 0.10 -12.07
CA ALA A 75 -9.45 -0.27 -10.73
C ALA A 75 -8.36 -1.08 -10.01
N VAL A 76 -7.75 -2.07 -10.68
CA VAL A 76 -6.63 -2.84 -10.11
C VAL A 76 -5.46 -1.92 -9.76
N HIS A 77 -5.05 -1.02 -10.65
CA HIS A 77 -3.97 -0.08 -10.34
C HIS A 77 -4.27 0.78 -9.11
N SER A 78 -5.52 1.20 -8.90
CA SER A 78 -5.91 1.98 -7.73
C SER A 78 -5.77 1.22 -6.39
N LEU A 79 -5.72 -0.12 -6.42
CA LEU A 79 -5.49 -0.94 -5.24
C LEU A 79 -4.03 -0.93 -4.81
N PHE A 80 -3.09 -0.69 -5.73
CA PHE A 80 -1.65 -0.76 -5.49
C PHE A 80 -1.05 0.61 -5.17
N LYS A 81 0.04 0.62 -4.40
CA LYS A 81 0.72 1.86 -4.02
C LYS A 81 1.42 2.52 -5.21
N GLU A 82 1.95 1.69 -6.11
CA GLU A 82 2.71 2.12 -7.29
C GLU A 82 2.24 1.34 -8.53
N ASN A 83 2.42 1.94 -9.71
CA ASN A 83 2.06 1.30 -10.97
C ASN A 83 3.02 0.19 -11.39
N ALA A 84 4.27 0.25 -10.92
CA ALA A 84 5.37 -0.65 -11.30
C ALA A 84 5.66 -1.72 -10.23
N VAL A 85 4.64 -2.17 -9.51
CA VAL A 85 4.79 -3.21 -8.48
C VAL A 85 5.11 -4.57 -9.10
N SER A 86 6.01 -5.31 -8.45
CA SER A 86 6.32 -6.70 -8.78
C SER A 86 5.31 -7.66 -8.16
N VAL A 87 4.68 -8.50 -8.99
CA VAL A 87 3.72 -9.54 -8.60
C VAL A 87 4.20 -10.92 -9.05
N ILE A 88 3.74 -11.98 -8.38
CA ILE A 88 4.05 -13.36 -8.78
C ILE A 88 3.21 -13.72 -10.00
N ASN A 89 3.87 -14.21 -11.04
CA ASN A 89 3.21 -14.81 -12.19
C ASN A 89 2.70 -16.21 -11.84
N PHE A 90 1.56 -16.27 -11.15
CA PHE A 90 0.91 -17.55 -10.83
C PHE A 90 0.25 -18.23 -12.03
N LEU A 91 0.31 -17.62 -13.22
CA LEU A 91 -0.11 -18.25 -14.47
C LEU A 91 0.97 -19.20 -15.01
N SER A 92 2.24 -18.94 -14.69
CA SER A 92 3.40 -19.76 -15.06
C SER A 92 3.74 -20.80 -13.98
N SER A 93 4.23 -21.97 -14.42
CA SER A 93 4.78 -23.00 -13.52
C SER A 93 6.02 -22.54 -12.75
N GLU A 94 6.80 -21.62 -13.33
CA GLU A 94 8.04 -21.11 -12.73
C GLU A 94 7.80 -20.06 -11.64
N LYS A 95 6.57 -19.52 -11.54
CA LYS A 95 6.18 -18.50 -10.55
C LYS A 95 7.13 -17.30 -10.49
N GLU A 96 7.65 -16.91 -11.65
CA GLU A 96 8.54 -15.76 -11.80
C GLU A 96 7.89 -14.45 -11.33
N LYS A 97 8.71 -13.52 -10.86
CA LYS A 97 8.27 -12.16 -10.53
C LYS A 97 8.19 -11.31 -11.79
N ILE A 98 7.05 -10.68 -12.01
CA ILE A 98 6.81 -9.78 -13.16
C ILE A 98 6.10 -8.51 -12.71
N THR A 99 6.15 -7.46 -13.53
CA THR A 99 5.40 -6.23 -13.26
C THR A 99 3.89 -6.48 -13.29
N LEU A 100 3.13 -5.76 -12.47
CA LEU A 100 1.66 -5.77 -12.48
C LEU A 100 1.07 -5.61 -13.90
N ASN A 101 1.57 -4.65 -14.69
CA ASN A 101 1.12 -4.44 -16.06
C ASN A 101 1.24 -5.69 -16.93
N LYS A 102 2.42 -6.32 -16.94
CA LYS A 102 2.68 -7.57 -17.66
C LYS A 102 1.73 -8.68 -17.19
N PHE A 103 1.53 -8.77 -15.87
CA PHE A 103 0.63 -9.76 -15.28
C PHE A 103 -0.83 -9.58 -15.73
N LEU A 104 -1.35 -8.35 -15.72
CA LEU A 104 -2.71 -8.04 -16.20
C LEU A 104 -2.89 -8.36 -17.69
N THR A 105 -1.87 -8.14 -18.52
CA THR A 105 -1.89 -8.55 -19.93
C THR A 105 -1.90 -10.08 -20.09
N LEU A 106 -1.25 -10.83 -19.20
CA LEU A 106 -1.32 -12.29 -19.23
C LEU A 106 -2.70 -12.81 -18.81
N LEU A 107 -3.32 -12.20 -17.79
CA LEU A 107 -4.68 -12.56 -17.37
C LEU A 107 -5.73 -12.43 -18.48
N GLU A 108 -5.61 -11.43 -19.36
CA GLU A 108 -6.53 -11.27 -20.50
C GLU A 108 -6.44 -12.40 -21.53
N LYS A 109 -5.35 -13.17 -21.52
CA LYS A 109 -5.15 -14.34 -22.39
C LYS A 109 -5.66 -15.63 -21.74
N GLU A 110 -5.82 -15.64 -20.43
CA GLU A 110 -6.42 -16.74 -19.68
C GLU A 110 -7.93 -16.79 -19.91
N LYS A 111 -8.51 -17.96 -19.72
CA LYS A 111 -9.95 -18.18 -19.91
C LYS A 111 -10.57 -18.85 -18.70
N ASN A 112 -11.62 -18.23 -18.17
CA ASN A 112 -12.49 -18.80 -17.14
C ASN A 112 -11.74 -19.33 -15.91
N SER A 113 -10.70 -18.62 -15.48
CA SER A 113 -10.00 -18.96 -14.24
C SER A 113 -10.82 -18.45 -13.05
N ARG A 114 -10.83 -19.21 -11.95
CA ARG A 114 -11.40 -18.73 -10.69
C ARG A 114 -10.32 -18.64 -9.63
N PHE A 115 -10.46 -17.63 -8.78
CA PHE A 115 -9.49 -17.32 -7.74
C PHE A 115 -10.21 -17.25 -6.41
N LYS A 116 -9.67 -17.93 -5.39
CA LYS A 116 -10.15 -17.82 -4.01
C LYS A 116 -8.97 -17.66 -3.08
N ILE A 117 -9.08 -16.74 -2.13
CA ILE A 117 -8.05 -16.53 -1.12
C ILE A 117 -8.47 -17.12 0.22
N ARG A 118 -7.48 -17.63 0.95
CA ARG A 118 -7.64 -18.03 2.34
C ARG A 118 -6.47 -17.45 3.14
N LYS A 119 -6.79 -16.67 4.18
CA LYS A 119 -5.76 -16.09 5.07
C LYS A 119 -4.92 -17.20 5.72
N ALA A 120 -3.62 -16.98 5.84
CA ALA A 120 -2.79 -17.79 6.72
C ALA A 120 -3.05 -17.35 8.17
N ASN A 121 -3.24 -18.31 9.08
CA ASN A 121 -3.49 -18.04 10.50
C ASN A 121 -2.17 -17.75 11.23
N GLU A 122 -1.48 -16.70 10.80
CA GLU A 122 -0.20 -16.29 11.35
C GLU A 122 -0.26 -14.89 11.94
N LYS A 123 0.61 -14.61 12.92
CA LYS A 123 0.75 -13.25 13.46
C LYS A 123 1.33 -12.35 12.39
N VAL A 124 0.60 -11.29 12.05
CA VAL A 124 1.06 -10.30 11.07
C VAL A 124 2.32 -9.61 11.57
N GLN A 125 3.34 -9.60 10.71
CA GLN A 125 4.58 -8.87 10.95
C GLN A 125 4.44 -7.44 10.43
N PHE A 126 4.46 -6.47 11.34
CA PHE A 126 4.49 -5.05 10.98
C PHE A 126 5.91 -4.51 10.96
N PHE A 127 6.19 -3.76 9.91
CA PHE A 127 7.36 -2.91 9.71
C PHE A 127 6.95 -1.44 9.90
N ASN A 128 7.86 -0.50 9.60
CA ASN A 128 7.63 0.92 9.89
C ASN A 128 6.42 1.50 9.14
N ASP A 129 6.28 1.18 7.86
CA ASP A 129 5.26 1.72 6.94
C ASP A 129 4.55 0.65 6.09
N TYR A 130 4.81 -0.63 6.37
CA TYR A 130 4.12 -1.74 5.74
C TYR A 130 3.97 -2.93 6.68
N TRP A 131 3.13 -3.89 6.29
CA TRP A 131 3.09 -5.23 6.86
C TRP A 131 2.99 -6.27 5.76
N ILE A 132 3.08 -7.55 6.14
CA ILE A 132 2.92 -8.67 5.21
C ILE A 132 1.57 -9.33 5.43
N ASN A 133 0.76 -9.35 4.38
CA ASN A 133 -0.38 -10.25 4.28
C ASN A 133 0.11 -11.60 3.77
N HIS A 134 -0.10 -12.64 4.56
CA HIS A 134 0.20 -14.02 4.18
C HIS A 134 -1.11 -14.76 3.89
N TYR A 135 -1.24 -15.32 2.70
CA TYR A 135 -2.43 -16.06 2.28
C TYR A 135 -2.13 -17.17 1.28
N TYR A 136 -3.08 -18.10 1.18
CA TYR A 136 -3.12 -19.12 0.15
C TYR A 136 -4.07 -18.67 -0.96
N LEU A 137 -3.60 -18.72 -2.20
CA LEU A 137 -4.41 -18.52 -3.40
C LEU A 137 -4.73 -19.88 -4.01
N GLU A 138 -6.01 -20.21 -4.03
CA GLU A 138 -6.58 -21.32 -4.78
C GLU A 138 -6.94 -20.84 -6.19
N ILE A 139 -6.43 -21.54 -7.18
CA ILE A 139 -6.60 -21.25 -8.60
C ILE A 139 -7.29 -22.44 -9.25
N GLU A 140 -8.49 -22.24 -9.76
CA GLU A 140 -9.22 -23.24 -10.55
C GLU A 140 -9.09 -22.91 -12.04
N ARG A 141 -8.48 -23.81 -12.82
CA ARG A 141 -8.39 -23.73 -14.29
C ARG A 141 -8.76 -25.06 -14.90
N SER A 142 -9.72 -25.08 -15.82
CA SER A 142 -10.10 -26.32 -16.54
C SER A 142 -10.35 -27.52 -15.60
N LYS A 143 -10.98 -27.28 -14.44
CA LYS A 143 -11.25 -28.26 -13.37
C LYS A 143 -10.03 -28.76 -12.59
N GLN A 144 -8.84 -28.20 -12.84
CA GLN A 144 -7.66 -28.44 -12.01
C GLN A 144 -7.54 -27.33 -10.96
N ILE A 145 -7.26 -27.72 -9.73
CA ILE A 145 -7.05 -26.81 -8.60
C ILE A 145 -5.55 -26.78 -8.28
N THR A 146 -4.98 -25.59 -8.27
CA THR A 146 -3.62 -25.35 -7.78
C THR A 146 -3.69 -24.40 -6.60
N ILE A 147 -2.97 -24.70 -5.53
CA ILE A 147 -2.84 -23.82 -4.37
C ILE A 147 -1.42 -23.29 -4.33
N ILE A 148 -1.29 -21.97 -4.17
CA ILE A 148 0.01 -21.33 -3.97
C ILE A 148 -0.01 -20.47 -2.71
N GLU A 149 1.13 -20.41 -2.04
CA GLU A 149 1.37 -19.49 -0.93
C GLU A 149 1.84 -18.14 -1.49
N ILE A 150 1.32 -17.04 -0.95
CA ILE A 150 1.72 -15.68 -1.32
C ILE A 150 1.94 -14.85 -0.06
N LYS A 151 3.08 -14.15 -0.02
CA LYS A 151 3.37 -13.10 0.95
C LYS A 151 3.35 -11.77 0.23
N GLN A 152 2.36 -10.94 0.56
CA GLN A 152 2.17 -9.66 -0.11
C GLN A 152 2.42 -8.51 0.85
N ARG A 153 3.27 -7.56 0.45
CA ARG A 153 3.43 -6.30 1.16
C ARG A 153 2.15 -5.49 1.07
N VAL A 154 1.82 -4.85 2.17
CA VAL A 154 0.70 -3.91 2.27
C VAL A 154 1.22 -2.64 2.89
N TYR A 155 1.15 -1.56 2.13
CA TYR A 155 1.61 -0.25 2.53
C TYR A 155 0.52 0.51 3.27
N PHE A 156 0.96 1.17 4.32
CA PHE A 156 0.15 2.07 5.11
C PHE A 156 0.62 3.49 4.87
N SER A 157 -0.13 4.24 4.08
CA SER A 157 0.27 5.58 3.65
C SER A 157 -0.70 6.61 4.20
N GLU A 158 -0.11 7.63 4.80
CA GLU A 158 -0.76 8.90 5.07
C GLU A 158 -0.99 9.62 3.74
N ASN A 159 -2.19 10.15 3.56
CA ASN A 159 -2.51 11.04 2.45
C ASN A 159 -3.26 12.24 3.01
N LEU A 160 -2.83 13.44 2.64
CA LEU A 160 -3.59 14.65 2.91
C LEU A 160 -4.79 14.69 1.97
N LYS A 161 -6.00 14.66 2.54
CA LYS A 161 -7.24 14.85 1.80
C LYS A 161 -7.85 16.20 2.13
N THR A 162 -8.21 16.92 1.08
CA THR A 162 -8.89 18.21 1.18
C THR A 162 -10.41 18.00 1.19
N PHE A 163 -11.07 18.54 2.21
CA PHE A 163 -12.51 18.55 2.37
C PHE A 163 -12.99 20.02 2.44
N GLY A 164 -13.37 20.56 1.28
CA GLY A 164 -13.63 22.00 1.15
C GLY A 164 -12.34 22.80 1.33
N GLU A 165 -12.29 23.67 2.34
CA GLU A 165 -11.11 24.46 2.69
C GLU A 165 -10.20 23.76 3.71
N ASN A 166 -10.65 22.67 4.33
CA ASN A 166 -9.91 21.98 5.38
C ASN A 166 -9.10 20.81 4.82
N GLN A 167 -7.85 20.67 5.25
CA GLN A 167 -7.05 19.46 4.99
C GLN A 167 -7.06 18.55 6.20
N ARG A 168 -7.22 17.25 5.98
CA ARG A 168 -7.10 16.22 7.01
C ARG A 168 -6.19 15.10 6.54
N GLU A 169 -5.35 14.63 7.44
CA GLU A 169 -4.57 13.41 7.26
C GLU A 169 -5.53 12.21 7.27
N VAL A 170 -5.54 11.46 6.17
CA VAL A 170 -6.33 10.24 6.02
C VAL A 170 -5.40 9.10 5.67
N TRP A 171 -5.39 8.10 6.53
CA TRP A 171 -4.60 6.90 6.35
C TRP A 171 -5.30 5.94 5.40
N SER A 172 -4.55 5.40 4.45
CA SER A 172 -5.05 4.48 3.43
C SER A 172 -4.12 3.30 3.26
N VAL A 173 -4.74 2.17 2.91
CA VAL A 173 -4.07 0.89 2.69
C VAL A 173 -3.92 0.65 1.21
N TYR A 174 -2.71 0.23 0.81
CA TYR A 174 -2.39 -0.08 -0.58
C TYR A 174 -1.67 -1.43 -0.68
N LEU A 175 -1.96 -2.18 -1.73
CA LEU A 175 -1.25 -3.39 -2.06
C LEU A 175 0.16 -3.06 -2.60
N GLY A 176 1.11 -3.93 -2.27
CA GLY A 176 2.49 -3.86 -2.68
C GLY A 176 2.96 -5.14 -3.34
N GLU A 177 4.27 -5.35 -3.30
CA GLU A 177 4.97 -6.46 -3.93
C GLU A 177 4.55 -7.82 -3.38
N MET A 178 4.58 -8.83 -4.24
CA MET A 178 4.39 -10.23 -3.86
C MET A 178 5.72 -10.98 -3.80
N GLU A 179 5.83 -11.85 -2.81
CA GLU A 179 6.95 -12.74 -2.50
C GLU A 179 6.47 -14.19 -2.36
#